data_AF-A0A5C6RPN2-F1
#
_entry.id   AF-A0A5C6RPN2-F1
#
_cell.length_a   1.000
_cell.length_b   1.000
_cell.length_c   1.000
_cell.angle_alpha   90.00
_cell.angle_beta   90.00
_cell.angle_gamma   90.00
#
_symmetry.space_group_name_H-M   'P 1'
#
loop_
_entity.id
_entity.type
_entity.pdbx_description
1 polymer ?
#
loop_
_entity_poly.entity_id
_entity_poly.type
_entity_poly.pdbx_seq_one_letter_code
_entity_poly.pdbx_strand_id
1 'polypeptide(L)'
;MKKLYNLFFGLMLVGTAANAQTIFQSNLSSWASGDPTDWMGSKTTIVSSNVTEVAADSYGTSAAQLSNTSATSHKRFTTQRLAVTAGETYEIKMWVKANQGDLRTSFYNVTDNNYGTYNSYFDLATESNGSLVMLSQTVTLAATCDSAEFIISLKNTDGVTDIVLDSVAISLSAPPSGTPVTINQIQNTTTPPFDSPYNGQLIETSGVVTAVQYNGYYLQDGNGAYNGVFVLDYNNTPAIGDLVQVTATVDEYFNYTTVANPIVYSVTGTGTLPIPVSLSTLAVNDEMYEGVLVKVTNASCTIDTLTNGNGEWTVDDGSGALIVDNKMLNYNGIVSTAYNVTGVVDFSFSNFKLLPRDINDVQVYTSIEEINNINVNVYPNPASTFVAFELNVNNFEVKLFDITGKVVKNENALGSKILVSTSDLNNGVYFYSVYTKKGNLITTNKFVVNK
;
A
#
# COMPACT_ATOMS: atom_id res chain seq x y z
N MET A 1 -22.67 -35.18 40.29
CA MET A 1 -21.72 -34.06 40.43
C MET A 1 -21.67 -33.32 39.11
N LYS A 2 -22.18 -32.08 39.09
CA LYS A 2 -22.14 -31.18 37.94
C LYS A 2 -20.70 -30.72 37.70
N LYS A 3 -20.24 -30.69 36.45
CA LYS A 3 -19.20 -29.75 36.02
C LYS A 3 -19.65 -29.08 34.73
N LEU A 4 -20.30 -27.93 34.91
CA LEU A 4 -20.36 -26.84 33.94
C LEU A 4 -18.90 -26.40 33.69
N TYR A 5 -18.51 -26.21 32.42
CA TYR A 5 -17.39 -25.35 32.08
C TYR A 5 -17.84 -24.25 31.12
N ASN A 6 -17.24 -23.08 31.35
CA ASN A 6 -17.83 -21.76 31.16
C ASN A 6 -17.92 -21.27 29.71
N LEU A 7 -18.99 -20.50 29.49
CA LEU A 7 -19.24 -19.55 28.42
C LEU A 7 -18.17 -18.43 28.42
N PHE A 8 -17.59 -18.15 27.24
CA PHE A 8 -16.71 -17.01 26.97
C PHE A 8 -17.51 -15.70 26.94
N PHE A 9 -17.11 -14.70 27.73
CA PHE A 9 -17.34 -13.29 27.43
C PHE A 9 -16.23 -12.46 28.09
N GLY A 10 -15.46 -11.73 27.28
CA GLY A 10 -14.35 -10.91 27.75
C GLY A 10 -13.83 -9.96 26.66
N LEU A 11 -14.43 -8.77 26.65
CA LEU A 11 -13.96 -7.46 26.18
C LEU A 11 -13.28 -7.28 24.80
N MET A 12 -13.86 -6.34 24.05
CA MET A 12 -13.31 -5.66 22.88
C MET A 12 -11.87 -5.15 23.09
N LEU A 13 -10.95 -5.63 22.27
CA LEU A 13 -9.98 -4.78 21.58
C LEU A 13 -10.30 -4.86 20.10
N VAL A 14 -10.47 -3.70 19.46
CA VAL A 14 -10.59 -3.59 18.00
C VAL A 14 -9.20 -3.83 17.41
N GLY A 15 -8.90 -5.10 17.19
CA GLY A 15 -7.92 -5.59 16.24
C GLY A 15 -8.59 -6.76 15.55
N THR A 16 -8.76 -6.69 14.24
CA THR A 16 -9.36 -7.77 13.44
C THR A 16 -8.40 -8.95 13.37
N ALA A 17 -8.20 -9.64 14.49
CA ALA A 17 -7.83 -11.04 14.45
C ALA A 17 -9.07 -11.77 13.92
N ALA A 18 -9.03 -12.15 12.64
CA ALA A 18 -9.97 -13.09 12.06
C ALA A 18 -9.88 -14.39 12.87
N ASN A 19 -10.73 -14.52 13.89
CA ASN A 19 -10.89 -15.79 14.58
C ASN A 19 -11.45 -16.75 13.54
N ALA A 20 -10.74 -17.85 13.26
CA ALA A 20 -11.18 -18.90 12.35
C ALA A 20 -12.62 -19.33 12.70
N GLN A 21 -13.59 -18.87 11.90
CA GLN A 21 -15.01 -19.14 12.15
C GLN A 21 -15.31 -20.59 11.76
N THR A 22 -15.68 -21.42 12.72
CA THR A 22 -16.18 -22.77 12.44
C THR A 22 -17.61 -22.70 11.91
N ILE A 23 -17.83 -23.18 10.69
CA ILE A 23 -19.12 -23.18 10.01
C ILE A 23 -19.82 -24.54 10.07
N PHE A 24 -19.10 -25.60 10.41
CA PHE A 24 -19.64 -26.94 10.57
C PHE A 24 -18.87 -27.72 11.62
N GLN A 25 -19.61 -28.43 12.48
CA GLN A 25 -19.07 -29.42 13.40
C GLN A 25 -20.01 -30.60 13.47
N SER A 26 -19.45 -31.80 13.33
CA SER A 26 -20.16 -33.06 13.40
C SER A 26 -19.31 -34.05 14.16
N ASN A 27 -19.76 -34.48 15.34
CA ASN A 27 -19.22 -35.65 16.03
C ASN A 27 -19.97 -36.95 15.65
N LEU A 28 -20.71 -36.93 14.53
CA LEU A 28 -21.40 -38.10 13.95
C LEU A 28 -22.27 -38.89 14.94
N SER A 29 -22.81 -38.23 15.96
CA SER A 29 -23.61 -38.85 17.02
C SER A 29 -25.12 -38.75 16.80
N SER A 30 -25.56 -38.15 15.70
CA SER A 30 -26.99 -37.96 15.37
C SER A 30 -27.33 -38.66 14.06
N TRP A 31 -28.15 -39.71 14.16
CA TRP A 31 -28.56 -40.56 13.03
C TRP A 31 -30.08 -40.66 12.94
N ALA A 32 -30.60 -40.68 11.72
CA ALA A 32 -32.00 -40.88 11.44
C ALA A 32 -32.17 -41.72 10.18
N SER A 33 -33.07 -42.72 10.22
CA SER A 33 -33.34 -43.61 9.08
C SER A 33 -32.11 -44.33 8.52
N GLY A 34 -31.09 -44.58 9.35
CA GLY A 34 -29.86 -45.27 8.97
C GLY A 34 -28.73 -44.36 8.48
N ASP A 35 -28.95 -43.05 8.39
CA ASP A 35 -27.98 -42.08 7.89
C ASP A 35 -27.66 -40.99 8.95
N PRO A 36 -26.44 -40.42 8.93
CA PRO A 36 -26.09 -39.28 9.78
C PRO A 36 -26.82 -38.00 9.33
N THR A 37 -27.48 -37.31 10.26
CA THR A 37 -28.48 -36.27 9.94
C THR A 37 -27.92 -34.99 9.31
N ASP A 38 -26.67 -34.69 9.60
CA ASP A 38 -25.89 -33.52 9.17
C ASP A 38 -25.03 -33.79 7.92
N TRP A 39 -25.05 -35.02 7.45
CA TRP A 39 -24.39 -35.52 6.25
C TRP A 39 -25.42 -36.04 5.25
N MET A 40 -24.95 -36.73 4.20
CA MET A 40 -25.78 -37.24 3.11
C MET A 40 -26.44 -36.11 2.31
N GLY A 41 -25.66 -35.05 2.02
CA GLY A 41 -26.06 -33.95 1.13
C GLY A 41 -26.40 -34.42 -0.30
N SER A 42 -26.97 -33.52 -1.10
CA SER A 42 -27.48 -33.82 -2.45
C SER A 42 -26.41 -34.31 -3.44
N LYS A 43 -25.12 -34.12 -3.13
CA LYS A 43 -23.99 -34.55 -3.95
C LYS A 43 -23.27 -35.79 -3.44
N THR A 44 -23.80 -36.40 -2.39
CA THR A 44 -23.41 -37.72 -1.90
C THR A 44 -23.61 -38.77 -3.00
N THR A 45 -22.62 -39.65 -3.16
CA THR A 45 -22.70 -40.80 -4.09
C THR A 45 -22.39 -42.13 -3.43
N ILE A 46 -21.86 -42.14 -2.21
CA ILE A 46 -21.87 -43.34 -1.39
C ILE A 46 -23.33 -43.69 -1.08
N VAL A 47 -23.70 -44.95 -1.24
CA VAL A 47 -25.06 -45.41 -0.94
C VAL A 47 -25.22 -45.58 0.57
N SER A 48 -26.42 -45.35 1.09
CA SER A 48 -26.70 -45.45 2.54
C SER A 48 -26.29 -46.81 3.13
N SER A 49 -26.45 -47.91 2.38
CA SER A 49 -26.01 -49.24 2.84
C SER A 49 -24.49 -49.39 3.05
N ASN A 50 -23.70 -48.43 2.58
CA ASN A 50 -22.24 -48.38 2.75
C ASN A 50 -21.81 -47.31 3.75
N VAL A 51 -22.76 -46.74 4.49
CA VAL A 51 -22.55 -45.79 5.59
C VAL A 51 -23.15 -46.43 6.84
N THR A 52 -22.30 -46.97 7.69
CA THR A 52 -22.74 -47.72 8.88
C THR A 52 -22.44 -46.94 10.15
N GLU A 53 -23.44 -46.79 11.02
CA GLU A 53 -23.24 -46.26 12.36
C GLU A 53 -22.43 -47.26 13.20
N VAL A 54 -21.29 -46.82 13.72
CA VAL A 54 -20.44 -47.60 14.63
C VAL A 54 -20.19 -46.80 15.91
N ALA A 55 -19.78 -47.48 16.99
CA ALA A 55 -19.43 -46.78 18.23
C ALA A 55 -18.19 -45.88 18.00
N ALA A 56 -18.22 -44.66 18.50
CA ALA A 56 -17.07 -43.76 18.44
C ALA A 56 -15.95 -44.22 19.38
N ASP A 57 -14.71 -44.12 18.91
CA ASP A 57 -13.52 -44.42 19.73
C ASP A 57 -13.23 -43.29 20.74
N SER A 58 -13.61 -42.04 20.46
CA SER A 58 -13.25 -40.89 21.30
C SER A 58 -14.28 -39.75 21.35
N TYR A 59 -14.89 -39.36 20.23
CA TYR A 59 -15.69 -38.14 20.16
C TYR A 59 -17.17 -38.45 19.98
N GLY A 60 -18.00 -38.01 20.93
CA GLY A 60 -19.43 -38.29 20.89
C GLY A 60 -19.77 -39.73 21.22
N THR A 61 -20.87 -40.25 20.67
CA THR A 61 -21.36 -41.61 20.91
C THR A 61 -21.17 -42.54 19.72
N SER A 62 -21.22 -41.98 18.50
CA SER A 62 -21.22 -42.75 17.26
C SER A 62 -20.28 -42.11 16.22
N ALA A 63 -19.81 -42.92 15.29
CA ALA A 63 -18.97 -42.55 14.15
C ALA A 63 -19.53 -43.20 12.87
N ALA A 64 -19.07 -42.76 11.70
CA ALA A 64 -19.51 -43.31 10.42
C ALA A 64 -18.43 -44.21 9.82
N GLN A 65 -18.72 -45.50 9.66
CA GLN A 65 -17.91 -46.42 8.88
C GLN A 65 -18.33 -46.34 7.40
N LEU A 66 -17.39 -45.99 6.53
CA LEU A 66 -17.62 -45.69 5.12
C LEU A 66 -16.93 -46.72 4.21
N SER A 67 -17.72 -47.43 3.40
CA SER A 67 -17.23 -48.53 2.55
C SER A 67 -17.23 -48.20 1.05
N ASN A 68 -16.07 -48.32 0.41
CA ASN A 68 -15.91 -48.32 -1.04
C ASN A 68 -14.64 -49.06 -1.47
N THR A 69 -14.78 -50.35 -1.78
CA THR A 69 -13.68 -51.25 -2.19
C THR A 69 -13.18 -51.01 -3.62
N SER A 70 -13.82 -50.13 -4.39
CA SER A 70 -13.40 -49.84 -5.78
C SER A 70 -12.07 -49.09 -5.80
N ALA A 71 -11.15 -49.52 -6.66
CA ALA A 71 -9.87 -48.82 -6.89
C ALA A 71 -9.92 -47.70 -7.92
N THR A 72 -10.92 -47.74 -8.80
CA THR A 72 -11.04 -46.86 -9.97
C THR A 72 -12.14 -45.83 -9.84
N SER A 73 -13.16 -46.09 -9.00
CA SER A 73 -14.29 -45.17 -8.78
C SER A 73 -14.33 -44.73 -7.33
N HIS A 74 -14.17 -43.43 -7.11
CA HIS A 74 -14.38 -42.82 -5.80
C HIS A 74 -15.86 -42.58 -5.50
N LYS A 75 -16.21 -42.56 -4.22
CA LYS A 75 -17.53 -42.19 -3.72
C LYS A 75 -17.42 -40.95 -2.84
N ARG A 76 -18.45 -40.12 -2.88
CA ARG A 76 -18.54 -38.87 -2.11
C ARG A 76 -19.48 -39.08 -0.95
N PHE A 77 -19.01 -38.73 0.23
CA PHE A 77 -19.78 -38.53 1.44
C PHE A 77 -19.76 -37.02 1.72
N THR A 78 -20.93 -36.38 1.73
CA THR A 78 -20.99 -34.90 1.73
C THR A 78 -21.82 -34.39 2.88
N THR A 79 -21.42 -33.22 3.41
CA THR A 79 -22.25 -32.47 4.35
C THR A 79 -23.60 -32.15 3.72
N GLN A 80 -24.61 -31.86 4.54
CA GLN A 80 -25.71 -31.04 4.05
C GLN A 80 -25.19 -29.68 3.54
N ARG A 81 -26.04 -28.96 2.79
CA ARG A 81 -25.70 -27.64 2.24
C ARG A 81 -25.36 -26.66 3.37
N LEU A 82 -24.21 -25.99 3.26
CA LEU A 82 -23.76 -24.95 4.19
C LEU A 82 -23.70 -23.59 3.49
N ALA A 83 -23.89 -22.52 4.27
CA ALA A 83 -23.57 -21.17 3.85
C ALA A 83 -22.06 -20.94 4.03
N VAL A 84 -21.43 -20.29 3.07
CA VAL A 84 -19.99 -20.02 3.03
C VAL A 84 -19.74 -18.59 2.53
N THR A 85 -18.57 -18.05 2.84
CA THR A 85 -18.14 -16.75 2.33
C THR A 85 -17.39 -16.97 1.02
N ALA A 86 -17.78 -16.23 -0.01
CA ALA A 86 -17.21 -16.39 -1.35
C ALA A 86 -15.73 -15.95 -1.38
N GLY A 87 -14.91 -16.67 -2.14
CA GLY A 87 -13.47 -16.41 -2.29
C GLY A 87 -12.60 -16.91 -1.13
N GLU A 88 -13.20 -17.32 -0.02
CA GLU A 88 -12.46 -17.71 1.18
C GLU A 88 -11.90 -19.14 1.12
N THR A 89 -10.87 -19.39 1.94
CA THR A 89 -10.30 -20.73 2.14
C THR A 89 -10.82 -21.36 3.43
N TYR A 90 -11.27 -22.61 3.35
CA TYR A 90 -11.75 -23.39 4.48
C TYR A 90 -10.83 -24.57 4.77
N GLU A 91 -10.55 -24.80 6.04
CA GLU A 91 -9.85 -25.99 6.54
C GLU A 91 -10.88 -27.05 6.98
N ILE A 92 -10.70 -28.27 6.49
CA ILE A 92 -11.52 -29.45 6.84
C ILE A 92 -10.66 -30.35 7.72
N LYS A 93 -10.94 -30.35 9.02
CA LYS A 93 -10.34 -31.25 10.00
C LYS A 93 -11.24 -32.44 10.24
N MET A 94 -10.66 -33.63 10.27
CA MET A 94 -11.39 -34.89 10.43
C MET A 94 -10.57 -35.89 11.22
N TRP A 95 -11.22 -36.61 12.14
CA TRP A 95 -10.62 -37.76 12.78
C TRP A 95 -10.97 -39.02 12.00
N VAL A 96 -9.96 -39.80 11.64
CA VAL A 96 -10.15 -41.00 10.82
C VAL A 96 -9.37 -42.17 11.38
N LYS A 97 -9.92 -43.37 11.24
CA LYS A 97 -9.28 -44.64 11.57
C LYS A 97 -9.53 -45.64 10.46
N ALA A 98 -8.47 -46.20 9.88
CA ALA A 98 -8.57 -47.25 8.87
C ALA A 98 -7.28 -48.08 8.79
N ASN A 99 -7.40 -49.36 8.43
CA ASN A 99 -6.24 -50.20 8.06
C ASN A 99 -5.90 -50.08 6.57
N GLN A 100 -6.88 -49.68 5.75
CA GLN A 100 -6.75 -49.48 4.31
C GLN A 100 -7.81 -48.47 3.85
N GLY A 101 -7.47 -47.66 2.84
CA GLY A 101 -8.41 -46.73 2.22
C GLY A 101 -7.69 -45.47 1.75
N ASP A 102 -8.18 -44.90 0.66
CA ASP A 102 -7.73 -43.59 0.19
C ASP A 102 -8.82 -42.57 0.51
N LEU A 103 -8.44 -41.43 1.09
CA LEU A 103 -9.37 -40.35 1.44
C LEU A 103 -8.83 -39.00 0.97
N ARG A 104 -9.70 -38.15 0.42
CA ARG A 104 -9.39 -36.75 0.08
C ARG A 104 -10.59 -35.86 0.27
N THR A 105 -10.37 -34.55 0.23
CA THR A 105 -11.43 -33.56 0.37
C THR A 105 -11.63 -32.71 -0.89
N SER A 106 -12.82 -32.13 -1.01
CA SER A 106 -13.16 -31.08 -1.96
C SER A 106 -14.47 -30.40 -1.51
N PHE A 107 -15.10 -29.64 -2.39
CA PHE A 107 -16.44 -29.10 -2.20
C PHE A 107 -17.23 -29.12 -3.51
N TYR A 108 -18.54 -29.01 -3.40
CA TYR A 108 -19.41 -28.70 -4.52
C TYR A 108 -19.98 -27.30 -4.31
N ASN A 109 -19.69 -26.40 -5.25
CA ASN A 109 -20.25 -25.07 -5.33
C ASN A 109 -21.70 -25.18 -5.79
N VAL A 110 -22.63 -24.92 -4.88
CA VAL A 110 -24.06 -24.97 -5.16
C VAL A 110 -24.47 -23.82 -6.08
N THR A 111 -23.90 -22.64 -5.87
CA THR A 111 -24.17 -21.40 -6.61
C THR A 111 -23.93 -21.59 -8.11
N ASP A 112 -22.77 -22.15 -8.45
CA ASP A 112 -22.33 -22.30 -9.85
C ASP A 112 -22.52 -23.72 -10.40
N ASN A 113 -23.12 -24.63 -9.61
CA ASN A 113 -23.33 -26.03 -9.98
C ASN A 113 -22.03 -26.73 -10.46
N ASN A 114 -20.92 -26.50 -9.76
CA ASN A 114 -19.61 -27.02 -10.15
C ASN A 114 -18.87 -27.67 -8.96
N TYR A 115 -17.99 -28.63 -9.25
CA TYR A 115 -17.09 -29.19 -8.27
C TYR A 115 -15.84 -28.32 -8.13
N GLY A 116 -15.39 -28.13 -6.90
CA GLY A 116 -14.08 -27.58 -6.63
C GLY A 116 -12.96 -28.53 -7.04
N THR A 117 -11.73 -28.04 -6.98
CA THR A 117 -10.55 -28.87 -7.15
C THR A 117 -10.48 -29.89 -6.02
N TYR A 118 -10.19 -31.15 -6.36
CA TYR A 118 -9.96 -32.19 -5.36
C TYR A 118 -8.54 -32.14 -4.88
N ASN A 119 -8.36 -32.25 -3.56
CA ASN A 119 -7.04 -32.45 -2.97
C ASN A 119 -6.46 -33.82 -3.36
N SER A 120 -5.17 -33.99 -3.09
CA SER A 120 -4.52 -35.31 -3.19
C SER A 120 -5.09 -36.28 -2.16
N TYR A 121 -5.02 -37.58 -2.45
CA TYR A 121 -5.42 -38.62 -1.51
C TYR A 121 -4.40 -38.77 -0.38
N PHE A 122 -4.89 -38.90 0.84
CA PHE A 122 -4.21 -39.57 1.92
C PHE A 122 -4.31 -41.08 1.71
N ASP A 123 -3.21 -41.79 1.90
CA ASP A 123 -3.18 -43.25 2.03
C ASP A 123 -3.34 -43.61 3.51
N LEU A 124 -4.52 -44.06 3.91
CA LEU A 124 -4.83 -44.32 5.32
C LEU A 124 -4.14 -45.58 5.86
N ALA A 125 -3.65 -46.48 5.00
CA ALA A 125 -2.80 -47.57 5.46
C ALA A 125 -1.50 -47.04 6.09
N THR A 126 -1.00 -45.91 5.56
CA THR A 126 0.19 -45.21 6.05
C THR A 126 -0.15 -44.20 7.15
N GLU A 127 -1.12 -43.32 6.92
CA GLU A 127 -1.42 -42.18 7.80
C GLU A 127 -2.12 -42.61 9.11
N SER A 128 -3.06 -43.55 9.03
CA SER A 128 -3.85 -43.99 10.19
C SER A 128 -3.32 -45.30 10.77
N ASN A 129 -2.96 -46.27 9.92
CA ASN A 129 -2.47 -47.60 10.31
C ASN A 129 -3.31 -48.23 11.44
N GLY A 130 -4.62 -48.18 11.29
CA GLY A 130 -5.61 -48.74 12.24
C GLY A 130 -5.83 -47.92 13.52
N SER A 131 -5.15 -46.78 13.68
CA SER A 131 -5.30 -45.88 14.83
C SER A 131 -6.06 -44.61 14.47
N LEU A 132 -6.82 -44.07 15.42
CA LEU A 132 -7.54 -42.81 15.22
C LEU A 132 -6.54 -41.64 15.14
N VAL A 133 -6.51 -40.96 14.00
CA VAL A 133 -5.62 -39.83 13.72
C VAL A 133 -6.41 -38.64 13.20
N MET A 134 -5.92 -37.42 13.47
CA MET A 134 -6.50 -36.20 12.91
C MET A 134 -5.80 -35.87 11.60
N LEU A 135 -6.57 -35.76 10.52
CA LEU A 135 -6.10 -35.27 9.22
C LEU A 135 -6.76 -33.92 8.90
N SER A 136 -6.08 -33.12 8.09
CA SER A 136 -6.57 -31.82 7.65
C SER A 136 -6.20 -31.52 6.20
N GLN A 137 -7.11 -30.90 5.47
CA GLN A 137 -6.89 -30.36 4.13
C GLN A 137 -7.65 -29.04 3.97
N THR A 138 -7.13 -28.14 3.13
CA THR A 138 -7.79 -26.87 2.82
C THR A 138 -8.45 -26.90 1.44
N VAL A 139 -9.50 -26.10 1.28
CA VAL A 139 -10.16 -25.86 -0.01
C VAL A 139 -10.45 -24.37 -0.16
N THR A 140 -10.14 -23.79 -1.32
CA THR A 140 -10.42 -22.38 -1.64
C THR A 140 -11.66 -22.30 -2.51
N LEU A 141 -12.64 -21.50 -2.08
CA LEU A 141 -13.90 -21.32 -2.79
C LEU A 141 -13.76 -20.27 -3.89
N ALA A 142 -14.60 -20.37 -4.92
CA ALA A 142 -14.69 -19.32 -5.93
C ALA A 142 -15.27 -18.02 -5.33
N ALA A 143 -14.90 -16.87 -5.89
CA ALA A 143 -15.41 -15.55 -5.51
C ALA A 143 -16.94 -15.39 -5.68
N THR A 144 -17.60 -16.34 -6.32
CA THR A 144 -19.04 -16.42 -6.53
C THR A 144 -19.73 -17.43 -5.60
N CYS A 145 -19.00 -18.23 -4.83
CA CYS A 145 -19.55 -19.33 -4.05
C CYS A 145 -20.07 -18.88 -2.68
N ASP A 146 -21.38 -18.70 -2.53
CA ASP A 146 -22.01 -18.38 -1.24
C ASP A 146 -22.62 -19.60 -0.51
N SER A 147 -22.70 -20.73 -1.20
CA SER A 147 -23.18 -21.99 -0.66
C SER A 147 -22.44 -23.20 -1.19
N ALA A 148 -22.07 -24.12 -0.29
CA ALA A 148 -21.31 -25.32 -0.63
C ALA A 148 -21.76 -26.58 0.13
N GLU A 149 -21.56 -27.74 -0.49
CA GLU A 149 -21.50 -29.03 0.20
C GLU A 149 -20.03 -29.47 0.25
N PHE A 150 -19.48 -29.71 1.44
CA PHE A 150 -18.10 -30.18 1.57
C PHE A 150 -18.05 -31.69 1.39
N ILE A 151 -16.99 -32.16 0.74
CA ILE A 151 -16.88 -33.52 0.23
C ILE A 151 -15.74 -34.23 0.94
N ILE A 152 -16.07 -35.38 1.53
CA ILE A 152 -15.11 -36.44 1.83
C ILE A 152 -15.24 -37.48 0.72
N SER A 153 -14.17 -37.66 -0.04
CA SER A 153 -14.11 -38.56 -1.19
C SER A 153 -13.22 -39.74 -0.86
N LEU A 154 -13.77 -40.95 -0.95
CA LEU A 154 -13.07 -42.18 -0.56
C LEU A 154 -13.09 -43.28 -1.64
N LYS A 155 -12.08 -44.14 -1.60
CA LYS A 155 -11.95 -45.36 -2.41
C LYS A 155 -10.99 -46.35 -1.76
N ASN A 156 -10.78 -47.52 -2.37
CA ASN A 156 -9.78 -48.50 -1.92
C ASN A 156 -9.94 -48.99 -0.47
N THR A 157 -11.15 -49.02 0.08
CA THR A 157 -11.37 -49.57 1.43
C THR A 157 -11.31 -51.10 1.42
N ASP A 158 -11.12 -51.74 2.58
CA ASP A 158 -10.90 -53.18 2.69
C ASP A 158 -12.20 -54.03 2.66
N GLY A 159 -13.37 -53.40 2.80
CA GLY A 159 -14.68 -54.06 2.87
C GLY A 159 -14.93 -54.82 4.18
N VAL A 160 -14.07 -54.65 5.18
CA VAL A 160 -14.14 -55.37 6.47
C VAL A 160 -14.10 -54.38 7.64
N THR A 161 -13.02 -53.60 7.75
CA THR A 161 -12.87 -52.57 8.79
C THR A 161 -13.15 -51.18 8.25
N ASP A 162 -12.97 -50.98 6.95
CA ASP A 162 -13.26 -49.78 6.16
C ASP A 162 -12.74 -48.50 6.83
N ILE A 163 -13.15 -47.32 6.34
CA ILE A 163 -12.74 -46.04 6.94
C ILE A 163 -13.76 -45.66 8.00
N VAL A 164 -13.35 -45.57 9.25
CA VAL A 164 -14.15 -44.96 10.33
C VAL A 164 -13.83 -43.47 10.37
N LEU A 165 -14.82 -42.65 10.05
CA LEU A 165 -14.78 -41.19 10.15
C LEU A 165 -15.46 -40.76 11.45
N ASP A 166 -14.82 -39.87 12.18
CA ASP A 166 -15.30 -39.26 13.42
C ASP A 166 -14.94 -37.76 13.44
N SER A 167 -15.64 -36.98 14.27
CA SER A 167 -15.39 -35.58 14.59
C SER A 167 -14.82 -34.74 13.44
N VAL A 168 -15.71 -34.24 12.58
CA VAL A 168 -15.36 -33.33 11.49
C VAL A 168 -15.65 -31.89 11.89
N ALA A 169 -14.70 -31.01 11.64
CA ALA A 169 -14.86 -29.56 11.78
C ALA A 169 -14.43 -28.86 10.49
N ILE A 170 -15.25 -27.92 10.03
CA ILE A 170 -14.94 -27.09 8.87
C ILE A 170 -14.94 -25.65 9.34
N SER A 171 -13.78 -25.00 9.19
CA SER A 171 -13.57 -23.65 9.67
C SER A 171 -12.95 -22.81 8.58
N LEU A 172 -13.28 -21.52 8.58
CA LEU A 172 -12.54 -20.53 7.81
C LEU A 172 -11.06 -20.64 8.19
N SER A 173 -10.19 -20.91 7.22
CA SER A 173 -8.76 -20.95 7.44
C SER A 173 -8.28 -19.53 7.71
N ALA A 174 -7.35 -19.35 8.66
CA ALA A 174 -6.70 -18.05 8.77
C ALA A 174 -5.97 -17.77 7.45
N PRO A 175 -6.06 -16.55 6.89
CA PRO A 175 -5.24 -16.19 5.74
C PRO A 175 -3.77 -16.46 6.08
N PRO A 176 -2.96 -16.91 5.10
CA PRO A 176 -1.56 -17.20 5.38
C PRO A 176 -0.88 -15.93 5.92
N SER A 177 -0.18 -16.06 7.04
CA SER A 177 0.53 -14.96 7.68
C SER A 177 1.86 -14.73 6.97
N GLY A 178 2.13 -13.48 6.59
CA GLY A 178 3.43 -13.09 6.07
C GLY A 178 4.47 -12.91 7.19
N THR A 179 5.75 -12.93 6.82
CA THR A 179 6.83 -12.55 7.74
C THR A 179 6.84 -11.03 7.90
N PRO A 180 6.75 -10.47 9.12
CA PRO A 180 6.80 -9.03 9.31
C PRO A 180 8.17 -8.46 8.93
N VAL A 181 8.18 -7.51 7.99
CA VAL A 181 9.39 -6.84 7.49
C VAL A 181 9.11 -5.36 7.24
N THR A 182 10.13 -4.52 7.43
CA THR A 182 10.05 -3.10 7.06
C THR A 182 10.28 -2.93 5.56
N ILE A 183 9.83 -1.81 4.99
CA ILE A 183 10.09 -1.48 3.58
C ILE A 183 11.59 -1.33 3.35
N ASN A 184 12.33 -0.78 4.32
CA ASN A 184 13.80 -0.78 4.28
C ASN A 184 14.40 -2.18 4.12
N GLN A 185 13.87 -3.19 4.82
CA GLN A 185 14.36 -4.56 4.66
C GLN A 185 14.02 -5.15 3.30
N ILE A 186 12.87 -4.78 2.72
CA ILE A 186 12.48 -5.19 1.36
C ILE A 186 13.45 -4.60 0.33
N GLN A 187 13.80 -3.32 0.46
CA GLN A 187 14.50 -2.54 -0.58
C GLN A 187 16.04 -2.51 -0.45
N ASN A 188 16.59 -2.69 0.75
CA ASN A 188 18.00 -2.43 1.02
C ASN A 188 18.91 -3.59 0.58
N THR A 189 19.09 -3.70 -0.74
CA THR A 189 20.10 -4.54 -1.37
C THR A 189 21.17 -3.67 -2.01
N THR A 190 22.44 -3.88 -1.65
CA THR A 190 23.57 -3.07 -2.14
C THR A 190 24.44 -3.79 -3.18
N THR A 191 24.02 -4.97 -3.64
CA THR A 191 24.79 -5.79 -4.59
C THR A 191 23.93 -6.06 -5.83
N PRO A 192 24.42 -5.77 -7.05
CA PRO A 192 23.73 -6.13 -8.27
C PRO A 192 23.35 -7.62 -8.28
N PRO A 193 22.13 -8.00 -8.72
CA PRO A 193 21.16 -7.18 -9.47
C PRO A 193 20.28 -6.22 -8.65
N PHE A 194 20.53 -6.09 -7.34
CA PHE A 194 19.76 -5.28 -6.39
C PHE A 194 18.38 -5.82 -6.03
N ASP A 195 18.01 -7.01 -6.51
CA ASP A 195 16.80 -7.73 -6.10
C ASP A 195 16.62 -7.78 -4.58
N SER A 196 15.37 -7.66 -4.15
CA SER A 196 14.96 -7.81 -2.77
C SER A 196 15.40 -9.16 -2.18
N PRO A 197 15.93 -9.21 -0.94
CA PRO A 197 16.23 -10.48 -0.27
C PRO A 197 14.95 -11.28 0.08
N TYR A 198 13.78 -10.67 -0.09
CA TYR A 198 12.48 -11.27 0.16
C TYR A 198 11.74 -11.66 -1.13
N ASN A 199 12.37 -11.57 -2.31
CA ASN A 199 11.77 -11.97 -3.58
C ASN A 199 11.15 -13.38 -3.50
N GLY A 200 9.87 -13.49 -3.88
CA GLY A 200 9.05 -14.70 -3.84
C GLY A 200 8.50 -15.06 -2.45
N GLN A 201 8.80 -14.29 -1.40
CA GLN A 201 8.32 -14.56 -0.04
C GLN A 201 7.05 -13.77 0.27
N LEU A 202 6.14 -14.41 1.01
CA LEU A 202 4.98 -13.76 1.61
C LEU A 202 5.41 -12.97 2.85
N ILE A 203 5.23 -11.65 2.79
CA ILE A 203 5.61 -10.74 3.86
C ILE A 203 4.39 -9.98 4.40
N GLU A 204 4.56 -9.39 5.58
CA GLU A 204 3.65 -8.38 6.11
C GLU A 204 4.44 -7.08 6.29
N THR A 205 3.96 -6.00 5.71
CA THR A 205 4.59 -4.68 5.82
C THR A 205 3.55 -3.57 5.95
N SER A 206 3.97 -2.41 6.42
CA SER A 206 3.09 -1.27 6.62
C SER A 206 3.79 0.04 6.29
N GLY A 207 3.06 1.00 5.74
CA GLY A 207 3.58 2.32 5.41
C GLY A 207 2.48 3.34 5.17
N VAL A 208 2.88 4.60 5.05
CA VAL A 208 2.00 5.70 4.66
C VAL A 208 1.94 5.77 3.14
N VAL A 209 0.74 5.90 2.60
CA VAL A 209 0.52 6.04 1.16
C VAL A 209 1.01 7.41 0.69
N THR A 210 2.02 7.44 -0.18
CA THR A 210 2.64 8.68 -0.69
C THR A 210 2.14 9.09 -2.06
N ALA A 211 1.70 8.12 -2.85
CA ALA A 211 1.10 8.31 -4.16
C ALA A 211 0.19 7.12 -4.54
N VAL A 212 -0.75 7.34 -5.47
CA VAL A 212 -1.72 6.34 -5.93
C VAL A 212 -1.75 6.34 -7.46
N GLN A 213 -1.85 5.16 -8.06
CA GLN A 213 -1.98 4.92 -9.51
C GLN A 213 -3.18 4.01 -9.80
N TYR A 214 -3.48 3.78 -11.07
CA TYR A 214 -4.61 2.95 -11.49
C TYR A 214 -4.47 1.46 -11.13
N ASN A 215 -3.24 0.98 -10.94
CA ASN A 215 -2.88 -0.42 -10.69
C ASN A 215 -2.19 -0.63 -9.32
N GLY A 216 -2.21 0.37 -8.44
CA GLY A 216 -1.52 0.26 -7.16
C GLY A 216 -1.25 1.59 -6.49
N TYR A 217 -0.36 1.58 -5.51
CA TYR A 217 0.00 2.73 -4.70
C TYR A 217 1.41 2.59 -4.14
N TYR A 218 2.01 3.72 -3.77
CA TYR A 218 3.35 3.76 -3.18
C TYR A 218 3.22 3.88 -1.67
N LEU A 219 3.89 2.98 -0.94
CA LEU A 219 4.00 3.01 0.52
C LEU A 219 5.38 3.48 0.93
N GLN A 220 5.43 4.24 2.01
CA GLN A 220 6.68 4.56 2.70
C GLN A 220 6.57 4.43 4.22
N ASP A 221 7.57 3.84 4.85
CA ASP A 221 7.67 3.68 6.30
C ASP A 221 8.74 4.61 6.93
N GLY A 222 9.33 5.47 6.12
CA GLY A 222 10.36 6.42 6.52
C GLY A 222 10.65 7.46 5.43
N ASN A 223 11.60 8.36 5.72
CA ASN A 223 12.07 9.36 4.76
C ASN A 223 13.32 8.85 4.02
N GLY A 224 13.39 9.07 2.72
CA GLY A 224 14.61 8.85 1.94
C GLY A 224 14.93 7.39 1.66
N ALA A 225 16.22 7.14 1.40
CA ALA A 225 16.73 5.93 0.79
C ALA A 225 16.15 4.63 1.39
N TYR A 226 15.68 3.74 0.52
CA TYR A 226 15.12 2.42 0.77
C TYR A 226 13.81 2.39 1.58
N ASN A 227 13.17 3.53 1.84
CA ASN A 227 11.94 3.54 2.64
C ASN A 227 10.67 3.63 1.79
N GLY A 228 10.74 3.28 0.49
CA GLY A 228 9.61 3.33 -0.43
C GLY A 228 9.43 2.05 -1.22
N VAL A 229 8.19 1.64 -1.48
CA VAL A 229 7.88 0.47 -2.32
C VAL A 229 6.56 0.66 -3.03
N PHE A 230 6.47 0.11 -4.24
CA PHE A 230 5.21 0.07 -4.96
C PHE A 230 4.43 -1.21 -4.62
N VAL A 231 3.17 -1.03 -4.25
CA VAL A 231 2.23 -2.11 -4.01
C VAL A 231 1.38 -2.26 -5.27
N LEU A 232 1.54 -3.36 -6.00
CA LEU A 232 0.74 -3.69 -7.17
C LEU A 232 -0.58 -4.29 -6.70
N ASP A 233 -1.66 -3.52 -6.81
CA ASP A 233 -2.96 -3.84 -6.25
C ASP A 233 -4.09 -3.21 -7.10
N TYR A 234 -4.91 -4.06 -7.72
CA TYR A 234 -6.07 -3.63 -8.51
C TYR A 234 -7.38 -3.63 -7.71
N ASN A 235 -7.37 -4.12 -6.47
CA ASN A 235 -8.57 -4.37 -5.68
C ASN A 235 -8.78 -3.27 -4.64
N ASN A 236 -7.71 -2.78 -4.02
CA ASN A 236 -7.79 -1.77 -2.97
C ASN A 236 -7.34 -0.39 -3.48
N THR A 237 -8.05 0.66 -3.05
CA THR A 237 -7.84 2.05 -3.50
C THR A 237 -7.66 2.98 -2.29
N PRO A 238 -6.50 2.97 -1.61
CA PRO A 238 -6.23 3.87 -0.50
C PRO A 238 -6.14 5.33 -0.94
N ALA A 239 -6.24 6.25 0.02
CA ALA A 239 -5.94 7.66 -0.17
C ALA A 239 -4.49 8.01 0.26
N ILE A 240 -3.92 9.04 -0.37
CA ILE A 240 -2.63 9.61 0.08
C ILE A 240 -2.75 10.05 1.54
N GLY A 241 -1.82 9.59 2.39
CA GLY A 241 -1.81 9.83 3.83
C GLY A 241 -2.43 8.70 4.67
N ASP A 242 -3.06 7.71 4.07
CA ASP A 242 -3.52 6.52 4.79
C ASP A 242 -2.33 5.70 5.30
N LEU A 243 -2.41 5.19 6.53
CA LEU A 243 -1.49 4.19 7.06
C LEU A 243 -2.04 2.81 6.73
N VAL A 244 -1.40 2.12 5.80
CA VAL A 244 -1.84 0.84 5.25
C VAL A 244 -0.92 -0.27 5.73
N GLN A 245 -1.50 -1.39 6.11
CA GLN A 245 -0.82 -2.65 6.35
C GLN A 245 -1.27 -3.67 5.30
N VAL A 246 -0.29 -4.34 4.67
CA VAL A 246 -0.53 -5.35 3.64
C VAL A 246 0.20 -6.65 3.97
N THR A 247 -0.44 -7.78 3.67
CA THR A 247 0.22 -9.08 3.53
C THR A 247 0.20 -9.46 2.07
N ALA A 248 1.37 -9.55 1.44
CA ALA A 248 1.51 -9.87 0.03
C ALA A 248 2.88 -10.48 -0.28
N THR A 249 3.06 -10.97 -1.49
CA THR A 249 4.34 -11.54 -1.94
C THR A 249 5.22 -10.44 -2.51
N VAL A 250 6.50 -10.41 -2.16
CA VAL A 250 7.48 -9.55 -2.85
C VAL A 250 7.80 -10.17 -4.21
N ASP A 251 7.77 -9.38 -5.28
CA ASP A 251 8.04 -9.80 -6.64
C ASP A 251 9.00 -8.84 -7.35
N GLU A 252 9.97 -9.42 -8.06
CA GLU A 252 10.94 -8.70 -8.89
C GLU A 252 10.52 -8.73 -10.36
N TYR A 253 9.90 -7.65 -10.82
CA TYR A 253 9.34 -7.59 -12.17
C TYR A 253 10.22 -6.75 -13.10
N PHE A 254 11.15 -7.40 -13.81
CA PHE A 254 12.15 -6.74 -14.65
C PHE A 254 13.06 -5.76 -13.87
N ASN A 255 13.54 -6.20 -12.70
CA ASN A 255 14.32 -5.40 -11.73
C ASN A 255 13.51 -4.23 -11.14
N TYR A 256 12.22 -4.44 -10.93
CA TYR A 256 11.37 -3.51 -10.21
C TYR A 256 10.81 -4.22 -8.99
N THR A 257 11.14 -3.72 -7.79
CA THR A 257 10.72 -4.35 -6.54
C THR A 257 9.27 -3.97 -6.25
N THR A 258 8.39 -4.96 -6.23
CA THR A 258 6.96 -4.76 -5.95
C THR A 258 6.47 -5.65 -4.81
N VAL A 259 5.48 -5.16 -4.07
CA VAL A 259 4.67 -5.96 -3.14
C VAL A 259 3.35 -6.25 -3.85
N ALA A 260 3.19 -7.48 -4.35
CA ALA A 260 2.19 -7.78 -5.36
C ALA A 260 0.97 -8.52 -4.82
N ASN A 261 -0.22 -8.05 -5.24
CA ASN A 261 -1.53 -8.66 -5.00
C ASN A 261 -1.80 -8.99 -3.52
N PRO A 262 -1.97 -7.98 -2.64
CA PRO A 262 -2.25 -8.19 -1.23
C PRO A 262 -3.41 -9.17 -1.00
N ILE A 263 -3.16 -10.18 -0.18
CA ILE A 263 -4.17 -11.15 0.29
C ILE A 263 -4.82 -10.71 1.60
N VAL A 264 -4.14 -9.82 2.33
CA VAL A 264 -4.68 -9.08 3.46
C VAL A 264 -4.34 -7.62 3.23
N TYR A 265 -5.34 -6.77 3.35
CA TYR A 265 -5.22 -5.32 3.25
C TYR A 265 -6.01 -4.68 4.38
N SER A 266 -5.41 -3.72 5.07
CA SER A 266 -6.12 -2.92 6.07
C SER A 266 -5.59 -1.50 6.15
N VAL A 267 -6.51 -0.54 6.23
CA VAL A 267 -6.20 0.84 6.61
C VAL A 267 -6.26 0.90 8.13
N THR A 268 -5.11 1.09 8.77
CA THR A 268 -4.96 1.08 10.24
C THR A 268 -5.05 2.47 10.86
N GLY A 269 -5.07 3.51 10.03
CA GLY A 269 -5.27 4.90 10.46
C GLY A 269 -4.79 5.90 9.40
N THR A 270 -4.47 7.12 9.86
CA THR A 270 -3.84 8.16 9.05
C THR A 270 -2.39 8.36 9.50
N GLY A 271 -1.45 8.31 8.55
CA GLY A 271 -0.03 8.54 8.81
C GLY A 271 0.40 9.98 8.54
N THR A 272 1.54 10.37 9.11
CA THR A 272 2.22 11.61 8.71
C THR A 272 2.87 11.37 7.36
N LEU A 273 2.56 12.21 6.36
CA LEU A 273 3.22 12.12 5.05
C LEU A 273 4.74 12.27 5.19
N PRO A 274 5.54 11.35 4.60
CA PRO A 274 6.98 11.48 4.52
C PRO A 274 7.39 12.81 3.88
N ILE A 275 8.49 13.38 4.39
CA ILE A 275 9.05 14.62 3.85
C ILE A 275 9.81 14.27 2.56
N PRO A 276 9.50 14.89 1.40
CA PRO A 276 10.24 14.64 0.18
C PRO A 276 11.72 14.93 0.37
N VAL A 277 12.59 13.98 -0.02
CA VAL A 277 14.04 14.19 0.08
C VAL A 277 14.52 15.03 -1.08
N SER A 278 15.22 16.13 -0.77
CA SER A 278 15.84 16.99 -1.77
C SER A 278 17.08 16.31 -2.37
N LEU A 279 17.07 16.07 -3.68
CA LEU A 279 18.13 15.40 -4.43
C LEU A 279 18.52 16.23 -5.65
N SER A 280 19.71 15.93 -6.18
CA SER A 280 20.07 16.38 -7.53
C SER A 280 19.39 15.51 -8.57
N THR A 281 19.23 16.00 -9.81
CA THR A 281 18.57 15.22 -10.87
C THR A 281 19.26 13.88 -11.14
N LEU A 282 20.60 13.85 -11.15
CA LEU A 282 21.33 12.59 -11.32
C LEU A 282 21.10 11.60 -10.17
N ALA A 283 21.08 12.07 -8.92
CA ALA A 283 20.97 11.21 -7.74
C ALA A 283 19.61 10.50 -7.61
N VAL A 284 18.57 11.03 -8.25
CA VAL A 284 17.26 10.36 -8.32
C VAL A 284 17.34 9.02 -9.06
N ASN A 285 18.33 8.85 -9.95
CA ASN A 285 18.50 7.63 -10.75
C ASN A 285 19.24 6.49 -10.01
N ASP A 286 19.33 6.54 -8.68
CA ASP A 286 19.89 5.45 -7.87
C ASP A 286 18.78 4.55 -7.32
N GLU A 287 19.01 3.23 -7.36
CA GLU A 287 18.15 2.16 -6.83
C GLU A 287 17.56 2.47 -5.46
N MET A 288 18.37 3.08 -4.58
CA MET A 288 17.95 3.38 -3.22
C MET A 288 16.79 4.36 -3.13
N TYR A 289 16.42 5.06 -4.20
CA TYR A 289 15.27 5.94 -4.21
C TYR A 289 14.04 5.32 -4.87
N GLU A 290 14.09 4.08 -5.35
CA GLU A 290 12.91 3.39 -5.88
C GLU A 290 11.73 3.45 -4.90
N GLY A 291 10.58 3.91 -5.39
CA GLY A 291 9.36 4.08 -4.62
C GLY A 291 9.37 5.22 -3.60
N VAL A 292 10.47 5.98 -3.49
CA VAL A 292 10.62 7.06 -2.51
C VAL A 292 10.12 8.40 -3.09
N LEU A 293 9.44 9.18 -2.26
CA LEU A 293 9.04 10.56 -2.53
C LEU A 293 10.26 11.49 -2.43
N VAL A 294 10.61 12.10 -3.55
CA VAL A 294 11.79 12.97 -3.71
C VAL A 294 11.40 14.32 -4.29
N LYS A 295 12.32 15.27 -4.19
CA LYS A 295 12.19 16.62 -4.77
C LYS A 295 13.49 17.03 -5.44
N VAL A 296 13.40 17.49 -6.68
CA VAL A 296 14.47 18.20 -7.38
C VAL A 296 14.12 19.67 -7.49
N THR A 297 15.13 20.54 -7.43
CA THR A 297 14.94 22.01 -7.46
C THR A 297 15.82 22.65 -8.50
N ASN A 298 15.35 23.73 -9.13
CA ASN A 298 16.09 24.44 -10.16
C ASN A 298 16.57 23.52 -11.30
N ALA A 299 15.76 22.52 -11.65
CA ALA A 299 16.05 21.56 -12.71
C ALA A 299 15.51 22.10 -14.05
N SER A 300 16.40 22.38 -14.99
CA SER A 300 16.03 22.92 -16.31
C SER A 300 15.47 21.83 -17.20
N CYS A 301 14.32 22.07 -17.83
CA CYS A 301 13.81 21.16 -18.85
C CYS A 301 14.74 21.17 -20.07
N THR A 302 15.32 20.01 -20.39
CA THR A 302 16.26 19.82 -21.50
C THR A 302 15.58 19.20 -22.72
N ILE A 303 14.54 18.40 -22.51
CA ILE A 303 13.76 17.72 -23.57
C ILE A 303 12.27 17.79 -23.17
N ASP A 304 11.41 18.24 -24.08
CA ASP A 304 9.95 18.28 -23.88
C ASP A 304 9.26 16.96 -24.26
N THR A 305 7.94 16.89 -24.00
CA THR A 305 7.14 15.67 -24.26
C THR A 305 7.02 15.30 -25.74
N LEU A 306 7.15 16.28 -26.63
CA LEU A 306 7.09 16.06 -28.08
C LEU A 306 8.39 15.45 -28.60
N THR A 307 9.52 15.84 -28.01
CA THR A 307 10.86 15.43 -28.43
C THR A 307 11.28 14.12 -27.79
N ASN A 308 10.93 13.89 -26.53
CA ASN A 308 11.30 12.66 -25.81
C ASN A 308 10.45 11.45 -26.25
N GLY A 309 9.20 11.70 -26.69
CA GLY A 309 8.22 10.65 -26.94
C GLY A 309 7.53 10.17 -25.65
N ASN A 310 6.53 9.30 -25.79
CA ASN A 310 5.73 8.69 -24.69
C ASN A 310 5.03 9.67 -23.73
N GLY A 311 5.10 10.98 -23.97
CA GLY A 311 4.59 12.00 -23.06
C GLY A 311 5.52 12.29 -21.87
N GLU A 312 6.77 11.81 -21.91
CA GLU A 312 7.79 12.02 -20.89
C GLU A 312 8.60 13.29 -21.18
N TRP A 313 9.14 13.96 -20.17
CA TRP A 313 10.02 15.12 -20.35
C TRP A 313 11.27 14.98 -19.48
N THR A 314 12.36 15.63 -19.87
CA THR A 314 13.65 15.49 -19.18
C THR A 314 14.03 16.80 -18.50
N VAL A 315 14.47 16.71 -17.25
CA VAL A 315 15.01 17.83 -16.48
C VAL A 315 16.45 17.56 -16.05
N ASP A 316 17.24 18.63 -15.91
CA ASP A 316 18.64 18.56 -15.47
C ASP A 316 19.00 19.81 -14.65
N ASP A 317 19.51 19.62 -13.43
CA ASP A 317 20.01 20.70 -12.56
C ASP A 317 21.50 21.01 -12.77
N GLY A 318 22.13 20.37 -13.75
CA GLY A 318 23.56 20.40 -14.05
C GLY A 318 24.31 19.17 -13.55
N SER A 319 23.68 18.30 -12.75
CA SER A 319 24.27 17.03 -12.31
C SER A 319 24.08 15.89 -13.31
N GLY A 320 23.04 15.94 -14.15
CA GLY A 320 22.70 14.88 -15.10
C GLY A 320 21.20 14.78 -15.35
N ALA A 321 20.81 14.06 -16.40
CA ALA A 321 19.41 13.96 -16.82
C ALA A 321 18.54 13.15 -15.85
N LEU A 322 17.30 13.61 -15.65
CA LEU A 322 16.23 12.89 -14.98
C LEU A 322 14.96 12.92 -15.85
N ILE A 323 14.38 11.75 -16.09
CA ILE A 323 13.11 11.61 -16.81
C ILE A 323 11.96 11.86 -15.83
N VAL A 324 10.99 12.66 -16.26
CA VAL A 324 9.70 12.89 -15.58
C VAL A 324 8.61 12.28 -16.45
N ASP A 325 7.90 11.30 -15.90
CA ASP A 325 6.97 10.44 -16.64
C ASP A 325 5.50 10.81 -16.34
N ASN A 326 4.63 10.57 -17.33
CA ASN A 326 3.23 10.97 -17.35
C ASN A 326 2.25 9.94 -16.76
N LYS A 327 2.74 8.81 -16.18
CA LYS A 327 1.90 7.78 -15.55
C LYS A 327 0.89 8.32 -14.53
N MET A 328 1.23 9.38 -13.80
CA MET A 328 0.35 10.03 -12.82
C MET A 328 -0.15 11.40 -13.30
N LEU A 329 0.79 12.27 -13.69
CA LEU A 329 0.48 13.62 -14.17
C LEU A 329 1.00 13.82 -15.59
N ASN A 330 0.08 14.07 -16.53
CA ASN A 330 0.46 14.56 -17.84
C ASN A 330 0.82 16.06 -17.76
N TYR A 331 2.10 16.38 -17.92
CA TYR A 331 2.61 17.75 -17.91
C TYR A 331 3.67 17.94 -19.01
N ASN A 332 3.55 19.01 -19.80
CA ASN A 332 4.53 19.33 -20.83
C ASN A 332 5.52 20.39 -20.34
N GLY A 333 6.74 19.96 -20.01
CA GLY A 333 7.84 20.86 -19.70
C GLY A 333 8.20 21.77 -20.87
N ILE A 334 8.39 23.06 -20.59
CA ILE A 334 8.92 24.02 -21.57
C ILE A 334 10.45 23.98 -21.51
N VAL A 335 11.08 23.62 -22.62
CA VAL A 335 12.56 23.58 -22.74
C VAL A 335 13.18 24.91 -22.29
N SER A 336 14.32 24.83 -21.60
CA SER A 336 15.04 25.95 -20.98
C SER A 336 14.33 26.65 -19.80
N THR A 337 13.17 26.17 -19.38
CA THR A 337 12.53 26.62 -18.13
C THR A 337 12.99 25.73 -16.97
N ALA A 338 13.36 26.34 -15.85
CA ALA A 338 13.70 25.63 -14.62
C ALA A 338 12.45 25.31 -13.80
N TYR A 339 12.45 24.15 -13.14
CA TYR A 339 11.33 23.65 -12.33
C TYR A 339 11.80 23.15 -10.96
N ASN A 340 10.91 23.25 -9.97
CA ASN A 340 10.91 22.39 -8.80
C ASN A 340 9.91 21.26 -9.08
N VAL A 341 10.38 20.01 -9.02
CA VAL A 341 9.54 18.84 -9.28
C VAL A 341 9.61 17.92 -8.06
N THR A 342 8.45 17.60 -7.51
CA THR A 342 8.28 16.59 -6.45
C THR A 342 7.61 15.37 -7.05
N GLY A 343 7.92 14.17 -6.57
CA GLY A 343 7.29 12.96 -7.10
C GLY A 343 7.84 11.71 -6.46
N VAL A 344 7.17 10.59 -6.67
CA VAL A 344 7.71 9.28 -6.30
C VAL A 344 8.62 8.78 -7.43
N VAL A 345 9.71 8.09 -7.08
CA VAL A 345 10.57 7.48 -8.10
C VAL A 345 9.99 6.13 -8.51
N ASP A 346 9.90 5.92 -9.80
CA ASP A 346 9.42 4.71 -10.44
C ASP A 346 10.52 4.11 -11.32
N PHE A 347 10.45 2.81 -11.58
CA PHE A 347 11.40 2.13 -12.45
C PHE A 347 10.66 1.43 -13.58
N SER A 348 11.03 1.74 -14.83
CA SER A 348 10.50 1.03 -15.99
C SER A 348 11.41 1.17 -17.20
N PHE A 349 11.41 0.14 -18.05
CA PHE A 349 12.27 0.09 -19.25
C PHE A 349 13.74 0.40 -18.94
N SER A 350 14.23 -0.12 -17.81
CA SER A 350 15.61 0.08 -17.33
C SER A 350 15.98 1.54 -17.01
N ASN A 351 15.00 2.38 -16.72
CA ASN A 351 15.22 3.78 -16.33
C ASN A 351 14.42 4.11 -15.05
N PHE A 352 15.09 4.81 -14.13
CA PHE A 352 14.40 5.51 -13.05
C PHE A 352 13.72 6.77 -13.61
N LYS A 353 12.51 7.03 -13.12
CA LYS A 353 11.68 8.14 -13.57
C LYS A 353 10.99 8.78 -12.38
N LEU A 354 10.85 10.09 -12.42
CA LEU A 354 10.10 10.82 -11.41
C LEU A 354 8.63 10.92 -11.82
N LEU A 355 7.72 10.60 -10.90
CA LEU A 355 6.27 10.67 -11.11
C LEU A 355 5.65 11.77 -10.22
N PRO A 356 5.39 12.97 -10.76
CA PRO A 356 4.60 13.98 -10.07
C PRO A 356 3.17 13.50 -9.89
N ARG A 357 2.60 13.67 -8.70
CA ARG A 357 1.28 13.12 -8.34
C ARG A 357 0.15 14.00 -8.85
N ASP A 358 0.35 15.31 -8.77
CA ASP A 358 -0.59 16.32 -9.24
C ASP A 358 0.13 17.61 -9.64
N ILE A 359 -0.61 18.62 -10.13
CA ILE A 359 -0.03 19.86 -10.63
C ILE A 359 0.78 20.65 -9.57
N ASN A 360 0.50 20.48 -8.28
CA ASN A 360 1.24 21.16 -7.21
C ASN A 360 2.65 20.62 -7.04
N ASP A 361 2.91 19.40 -7.52
CA ASP A 361 4.23 18.79 -7.53
C ASP A 361 5.14 19.37 -8.64
N VAL A 362 4.61 20.16 -9.59
CA VAL A 362 5.38 20.79 -10.66
C VAL A 362 5.26 22.32 -10.59
N GLN A 363 6.36 22.99 -10.26
CA GLN A 363 6.38 24.44 -10.08
C GLN A 363 7.50 25.06 -10.91
N VAL A 364 7.21 26.14 -11.65
CA VAL A 364 8.26 26.91 -12.34
C VAL A 364 9.20 27.51 -11.29
N TYR A 365 10.48 27.24 -11.43
CA TYR A 365 11.52 27.86 -10.61
C TYR A 365 11.81 29.26 -11.16
N THR A 366 11.43 30.28 -10.39
CA THR A 366 11.83 31.67 -10.65
C THR A 366 12.93 32.06 -9.67
N SER A 367 14.05 32.56 -10.17
CA SER A 367 15.12 33.14 -9.32
C SER A 367 14.72 34.46 -8.65
N ILE A 368 13.49 34.91 -8.87
CA ILE A 368 12.88 36.02 -8.18
C ILE A 368 12.26 35.44 -6.91
N GLU A 369 12.85 35.76 -5.75
CA GLU A 369 12.02 35.81 -4.54
C GLU A 369 10.88 36.75 -4.86
N GLU A 370 9.65 36.24 -4.89
CA GLU A 370 8.47 37.10 -4.92
C GLU A 370 8.64 38.09 -3.77
N ILE A 371 8.73 39.39 -4.11
CA ILE A 371 8.73 40.47 -3.13
C ILE A 371 7.33 40.47 -2.51
N ASN A 372 7.11 39.58 -1.56
CA ASN A 372 5.88 39.45 -0.81
C ASN A 372 5.66 40.74 -0.04
N ASN A 373 4.63 41.51 -0.40
CA ASN A 373 4.10 42.70 0.30
C ASN A 373 5.13 43.46 1.16
N ILE A 374 6.21 43.98 0.53
CA ILE A 374 7.10 44.90 1.23
C ILE A 374 6.39 46.26 1.34
N ASN A 375 5.92 46.58 2.54
CA ASN A 375 5.30 47.87 2.83
C ASN A 375 6.41 48.91 3.02
N VAL A 376 6.36 49.99 2.25
CA VAL A 376 7.31 51.10 2.34
C VAL A 376 6.61 52.33 2.86
N ASN A 377 6.89 52.70 4.10
CA ASN A 377 6.38 53.92 4.72
C ASN A 377 7.43 55.02 4.65
N VAL A 378 7.07 56.17 4.06
CA VAL A 378 7.98 57.31 3.89
C VAL A 378 7.39 58.57 4.51
N TYR A 379 8.05 59.13 5.52
CA TYR A 379 7.50 60.23 6.32
C TYR A 379 8.59 61.05 7.04
N PRO A 380 8.32 62.32 7.42
CA PRO A 380 7.17 63.11 7.00
C PRO A 380 7.28 63.53 5.53
N ASN A 381 6.14 63.72 4.87
CA ASN A 381 6.05 64.31 3.54
C ASN A 381 4.95 65.39 3.57
N PRO A 382 5.28 66.69 3.51
CA PRO A 382 6.60 67.26 3.24
C PRO A 382 7.65 67.08 4.36
N ALA A 383 8.92 66.91 3.99
CA ALA A 383 10.07 66.79 4.88
C ALA A 383 10.78 68.14 5.10
N SER A 384 11.17 68.45 6.33
CA SER A 384 11.91 69.68 6.67
C SER A 384 13.39 69.41 6.96
N THR A 385 13.68 68.52 7.92
CA THR A 385 15.05 68.19 8.36
C THR A 385 15.52 66.79 7.93
N PHE A 386 14.61 65.82 7.89
CA PHE A 386 14.87 64.47 7.44
C PHE A 386 13.63 63.84 6.82
N VAL A 387 13.83 62.77 6.07
CA VAL A 387 12.79 61.84 5.63
C VAL A 387 13.17 60.43 6.10
N ALA A 388 12.23 59.75 6.74
CA ALA A 388 12.37 58.37 7.20
C ALA A 388 11.84 57.41 6.13
N PHE A 389 12.59 56.33 5.91
CA PHE A 389 12.14 55.17 5.14
C PHE A 389 12.03 54.00 6.10
N GLU A 390 10.83 53.45 6.26
CA GLU A 390 10.55 52.32 7.14
C GLU A 390 9.88 51.19 6.34
N LEU A 391 10.50 50.01 6.40
CA LEU A 391 10.10 48.81 5.68
C LEU A 391 9.85 47.66 6.66
N ASN A 392 9.03 46.69 6.27
CA ASN A 392 8.91 45.40 6.97
C ASN A 392 10.07 44.42 6.67
N VAL A 393 11.19 44.91 6.15
CA VAL A 393 12.41 44.15 5.87
C VAL A 393 13.65 44.90 6.34
N ASN A 394 14.70 44.17 6.72
CA ASN A 394 16.01 44.74 7.05
C ASN A 394 16.91 44.78 5.79
N ASN A 395 17.99 45.56 5.83
CA ASN A 395 19.02 45.63 4.78
C ASN A 395 18.50 46.09 3.40
N PHE A 396 18.31 47.40 3.24
CA PHE A 396 17.86 48.03 1.98
C PHE A 396 18.67 49.27 1.61
N GLU A 397 18.67 49.63 0.32
CA GLU A 397 19.32 50.83 -0.22
C GLU A 397 18.25 51.85 -0.63
N VAL A 398 18.47 53.14 -0.35
CA VAL A 398 17.62 54.25 -0.76
C VAL A 398 18.41 55.21 -1.64
N LYS A 399 17.95 55.43 -2.86
CA LYS A 399 18.48 56.44 -3.78
C LYS A 399 17.48 57.58 -3.91
N LEU A 400 17.93 58.82 -3.73
CA LEU A 400 17.15 60.03 -3.95
C LEU A 400 17.58 60.72 -5.24
N PHE A 401 16.62 61.27 -5.97
CA PHE A 401 16.82 61.93 -7.25
C PHE A 401 16.16 63.32 -7.27
N ASP A 402 16.80 64.29 -7.92
CA ASP A 402 16.16 65.56 -8.24
C ASP A 402 15.21 65.44 -9.46
N ILE A 403 14.55 66.54 -9.83
CA ILE A 403 13.61 66.59 -10.96
C ILE A 403 14.27 66.32 -12.33
N THR A 404 15.60 66.38 -12.42
CA THR A 404 16.35 66.07 -13.64
C THR A 404 16.77 64.60 -13.71
N GLY A 405 16.48 63.82 -12.66
CA GLY A 405 16.88 62.42 -12.52
C GLY A 405 18.31 62.23 -12.01
N LYS A 406 18.98 63.30 -11.55
CA LYS A 406 20.32 63.20 -10.97
C LYS A 406 20.21 62.65 -9.54
N VAL A 407 21.04 61.66 -9.21
CA VAL A 407 21.14 61.12 -7.83
C VAL A 407 21.72 62.19 -6.91
N VAL A 408 20.96 62.56 -5.87
CA VAL A 408 21.36 63.56 -4.86
C VAL A 408 21.78 62.93 -3.53
N LYS A 409 21.28 61.73 -3.19
CA LYS A 409 21.69 60.93 -2.03
C LYS A 409 21.62 59.44 -2.36
N ASN A 410 22.50 58.65 -1.76
CA ASN A 410 22.46 57.20 -1.78
C ASN A 410 22.84 56.66 -0.40
N GLU A 411 21.91 56.00 0.28
CA GLU A 411 22.05 55.58 1.68
C GLU A 411 21.71 54.10 1.85
N ASN A 412 22.44 53.41 2.73
CA ASN A 412 22.21 52.00 3.03
C ASN A 412 21.72 51.83 4.47
N ALA A 413 20.57 51.17 4.62
CA ALA A 413 19.99 50.82 5.91
C ALA A 413 20.41 49.41 6.31
N LEU A 414 20.95 49.21 7.52
CA LEU A 414 21.21 47.87 8.08
C LEU A 414 19.97 47.29 8.79
N GLY A 415 19.13 48.16 9.36
CA GLY A 415 17.86 47.79 10.01
C GLY A 415 16.65 48.00 9.10
N SER A 416 15.45 47.94 9.68
CA SER A 416 14.16 48.15 9.01
C SER A 416 13.80 49.62 8.78
N LYS A 417 14.61 50.54 9.30
CA LYS A 417 14.40 51.98 9.22
C LYS A 417 15.70 52.74 8.99
N ILE A 418 15.64 53.78 8.17
CA ILE A 418 16.71 54.76 7.98
C ILE A 418 16.16 56.18 7.96
N LEU A 419 16.93 57.12 8.49
CA LEU A 419 16.66 58.56 8.44
C LEU A 419 17.64 59.19 7.46
N VAL A 420 17.13 59.77 6.39
CA VAL A 420 17.94 60.47 5.38
C VAL A 420 17.81 61.98 5.62
N SER A 421 18.93 62.65 5.87
CA SER A 421 18.95 64.10 6.10
C SER A 421 18.55 64.86 4.83
N THR A 422 17.64 65.83 4.97
CA THR A 422 17.25 66.77 3.91
C THR A 422 17.91 68.14 4.09
N SER A 423 18.83 68.30 5.06
CA SER A 423 19.54 69.57 5.35
C SER A 423 20.22 70.18 4.12
N ASP A 424 20.71 69.34 3.22
CA ASP A 424 21.50 69.76 2.04
C ASP A 424 20.65 69.88 0.77
N LEU A 425 19.34 69.62 0.86
CA LEU A 425 18.38 69.68 -0.24
C LEU A 425 17.64 71.03 -0.24
N ASN A 426 17.39 71.60 -1.42
CA ASN A 426 16.57 72.81 -1.55
C ASN A 426 15.08 72.48 -1.45
N ASN A 427 14.22 73.48 -1.22
CA ASN A 427 12.77 73.27 -1.28
C ASN A 427 12.36 72.82 -2.69
N GLY A 428 11.58 71.75 -2.79
CA GLY A 428 11.22 71.15 -4.08
C GLY A 428 10.70 69.72 -3.99
N VAL A 429 10.39 69.13 -5.16
CA VAL A 429 9.97 67.73 -5.29
C VAL A 429 11.18 66.86 -5.60
N TYR A 430 11.31 65.76 -4.88
CA TYR A 430 12.35 64.76 -5.06
C TYR A 430 11.71 63.39 -5.29
N PHE A 431 12.40 62.55 -6.05
CA PHE A 431 12.01 61.16 -6.27
C PHE A 431 12.91 60.23 -5.46
N TYR A 432 12.39 59.07 -5.08
CA TYR A 432 13.18 58.04 -4.42
C TYR A 432 12.95 56.68 -5.06
N SER A 433 13.98 55.85 -5.01
CA SER A 433 13.94 54.42 -5.35
C SER A 433 14.51 53.64 -4.17
N VAL A 434 13.80 52.60 -3.73
CA VAL A 434 14.25 51.70 -2.67
C VAL A 434 14.61 50.34 -3.29
N TYR A 435 15.76 49.79 -2.94
CA TYR A 435 16.27 48.52 -3.45
C TYR A 435 16.54 47.53 -2.31
N THR A 436 16.42 46.24 -2.58
CA THR A 436 16.91 45.18 -1.67
C THR A 436 18.44 45.16 -1.65
N LYS A 437 19.05 44.53 -0.64
CA LYS A 437 20.50 44.28 -0.61
C LYS A 437 21.04 43.58 -1.87
N LYS A 438 20.22 42.78 -2.55
CA LYS A 438 20.58 42.06 -3.78
C LYS A 438 20.41 42.90 -5.05
N GLY A 439 19.97 44.17 -4.93
CA GLY A 439 19.83 45.12 -6.05
C GLY A 439 18.45 45.14 -6.72
N ASN A 440 17.46 44.40 -6.21
CA ASN A 440 16.11 44.39 -6.78
C ASN A 440 15.34 45.64 -6.35
N LEU A 441 14.65 46.29 -7.29
CA LEU A 441 13.82 47.46 -7.00
C LEU A 441 12.57 47.06 -6.20
N ILE A 442 12.36 47.67 -5.04
CA ILE A 442 11.19 47.48 -4.18
C ILE A 442 10.08 48.46 -4.58
N THR A 443 10.39 49.76 -4.66
CA THR A 443 9.40 50.80 -5.00
C THR A 443 10.08 52.07 -5.51
N THR A 444 9.30 52.89 -6.23
CA THR A 444 9.65 54.27 -6.57
C THR A 444 8.49 55.20 -6.27
N ASN A 445 8.76 56.36 -5.67
CA ASN A 445 7.74 57.40 -5.47
C ASN A 445 8.41 58.77 -5.30
N LYS A 446 7.63 59.80 -4.95
CA LYS A 446 8.09 61.16 -4.70
C LYS A 446 7.82 61.61 -3.27
N PHE A 447 8.62 62.54 -2.80
CA PHE A 447 8.37 63.31 -1.59
C PHE A 447 8.72 64.79 -1.83
N VAL A 448 8.20 65.65 -0.97
CA VAL A 448 8.41 67.10 -1.05
C VAL A 448 9.33 67.53 0.09
N VAL A 449 10.35 68.33 -0.20
CA VAL A 449 11.14 69.03 0.81
C VAL A 449 10.59 70.45 0.95
N ASN A 450 10.22 70.82 2.17
CA ASN A 450 9.73 72.16 2.53
C ASN A 450 10.29 72.56 3.90
N LYS A 451 11.27 73.46 3.90
CA LYS A 451 11.97 73.99 5.07
C LYS A 451 11.39 75.31 5.55
#